data_AF-A0A450WJY2-F1
#
_entry.id   AF-A0A450WJY2-F1
#
_cell.length_a   1.000
_cell.length_b   1.000
_cell.length_c   1.000
_cell.angle_alpha   90.00
_cell.angle_beta   90.00
_cell.angle_gamma   90.00
#
_symmetry.space_group_name_H-M   'P 1'
#
loop_
_entity.id
_entity.type
_entity.pdbx_description
1 polymer ?
#
loop_
_entity_poly.entity_id
_entity_poly.type
_entity_poly.pdbx_seq_one_letter_code
_entity_poly.pdbx_strand_id
1 'polypeptide(L)' 'MANETTSLVEVEFTPEFKRNLRMLAKKYRNIRVDIQPVIKQIQESDFIGDRVPKTGDYSIFKVRVVN' A
#
# COMPACT_ATOMS: atom_id res chain seq x y z
N MET A 1 6.13 27.76 14.61
CA MET A 1 5.32 27.49 13.41
C MET A 1 4.78 26.07 13.55
N ALA A 2 3.50 25.87 13.22
CA ALA A 2 2.62 24.81 13.71
C ALA A 2 3.22 23.40 13.79
N ASN A 3 3.05 22.77 14.96
CA ASN A 3 3.23 21.34 15.16
C ASN A 3 2.03 20.63 14.51
N GLU A 4 2.15 20.26 13.24
CA GLU A 4 1.22 19.33 12.62
C GLU A 4 1.68 17.92 12.99
N THR A 5 1.12 17.38 14.07
CA THR A 5 1.30 15.97 14.42
C THR A 5 0.64 15.15 13.33
N THR A 6 1.38 14.86 12.25
CA THR A 6 0.95 13.97 11.19
C THR A 6 0.71 12.62 11.85
N SER A 7 -0.55 12.29 12.09
CA SER A 7 -0.96 10.97 12.57
C SER A 7 -0.78 10.01 11.39
N LEU A 8 0.47 9.65 11.12
CA LEU A 8 0.83 8.71 10.08
C LEU A 8 0.21 7.37 10.46
N VAL A 9 -0.67 6.87 9.61
CA VAL A 9 -1.24 5.54 9.76
C VAL A 9 -0.10 4.52 9.73
N GLU A 10 -0.03 3.66 10.74
CA GLU A 10 0.95 2.59 10.76
C GLU A 10 0.61 1.56 9.68
N VAL A 11 1.56 1.30 8.78
CA VAL A 11 1.40 0.36 7.68
C VAL A 11 2.22 -0.87 7.97
N GLU A 12 1.54 -1.98 8.26
CA GLU A 12 2.16 -3.28 8.41
C GLU A 12 2.03 -4.13 7.14
N PHE A 13 3.09 -4.88 6.84
CA PHE A 13 3.11 -5.79 5.69
C PHE A 13 3.04 -7.24 6.14
N THR A 14 2.09 -7.98 5.57
CA THR A 14 1.99 -9.42 5.78
C THR A 14 3.23 -10.16 5.24
N PRO A 15 3.59 -11.32 5.81
CA PRO A 15 4.69 -12.13 5.29
C PRO A 15 4.50 -12.53 3.82
N GLU A 16 3.25 -12.80 3.41
CA GLU A 16 2.89 -13.13 2.03
C GLU A 16 3.21 -11.97 1.07
N PHE A 17 2.83 -10.74 1.42
CA PHE A 17 3.15 -9.55 0.64
C PHE A 17 4.66 -9.42 0.43
N LYS A 18 5.44 -9.55 1.50
CA LYS A 18 6.92 -9.47 1.44
C LYS A 18 7.50 -10.54 0.52
N ARG A 19 6.99 -11.77 0.57
CA ARG A 19 7.43 -12.89 -0.28
C ARG A 19 7.11 -12.63 -1.75
N ASN A 20 5.88 -12.22 -2.06
CA ASN A 20 5.44 -11.95 -3.43
C ASN A 20 6.20 -10.78 -4.04
N LEU A 21 6.42 -9.71 -3.27
CA LEU A 21 7.21 -8.56 -3.71
C LEU A 21 8.66 -8.96 -4.06
N ARG A 22 9.30 -9.84 -3.27
CA ARG A 22 10.65 -10.35 -3.57
C ARG A 22 10.70 -11.13 -4.89
N MET A 23 9.66 -11.91 -5.20
CA MET A 23 9.59 -12.64 -6.46
C MET A 23 9.37 -11.68 -7.64
N LEU A 24 8.44 -10.74 -7.50
CA LEU A 24 8.13 -9.75 -8.53
C LEU A 24 9.32 -8.82 -8.82
N ALA A 25 10.10 -8.45 -7.80
CA ALA A 25 11.29 -7.61 -7.95
C ALA A 25 12.36 -8.21 -8.89
N LYS A 26 12.34 -9.52 -9.13
CA LYS A 26 13.23 -10.17 -10.11
C LYS A 26 12.87 -9.80 -11.56
N LYS A 27 11.57 -9.68 -11.85
CA LYS A 27 11.04 -9.37 -13.19
C LYS A 27 10.84 -7.86 -13.38
N TYR A 28 10.33 -7.21 -12.34
CA TYR A 28 10.00 -5.78 -12.31
C TYR A 28 10.94 -5.09 -11.33
N ARG A 29 12.12 -4.69 -11.81
CA ARG A 29 13.20 -4.17 -10.95
C ARG A 29 12.80 -2.90 -10.19
N ASN A 30 11.88 -2.12 -10.76
CA ASN A 30 11.39 -0.87 -10.17
C ASN A 30 10.18 -1.05 -9.26
N ILE A 31 9.63 -2.27 -9.11
CA ILE A 31 8.38 -2.49 -8.35
C ILE A 31 8.42 -1.92 -6.94
N ARG A 32 9.60 -1.89 -6.30
CA ARG A 32 9.77 -1.29 -4.96
C ARG A 32 9.58 0.23 -4.97
N VAL A 33 10.03 0.90 -6.02
CA VAL A 33 9.82 2.33 -6.23
C VAL A 33 8.36 2.56 -6.61
N ASP A 34 7.79 1.73 -7.48
CA ASP A 34 6.43 1.89 -7.98
C ASP A 34 5.37 1.74 -6.88
N ILE A 35 5.62 0.91 -5.85
CA ILE A 35 4.71 0.77 -4.69
C ILE A 35 4.86 1.87 -3.64
N GLN A 36 5.98 2.61 -3.60
CA GLN A 36 6.21 3.61 -2.54
C GLN A 36 5.16 4.73 -2.53
N PRO A 37 4.74 5.30 -3.67
CA PRO A 37 3.66 6.28 -3.70
C PRO A 37 2.37 5.77 -3.08
N VAL A 38 2.04 4.49 -3.30
CA VAL A 38 0.83 3.86 -2.76
C VAL A 38 0.92 3.72 -1.24
N ILE A 39 2.07 3.28 -0.72
CA ILE A 39 2.29 3.16 0.73
C ILE A 39 2.19 4.54 1.39
N LYS A 40 2.80 5.56 0.79
CA LYS A 40 2.77 6.93 1.30
C LYS A 40 1.35 7.49 1.39
N GLN A 41 0.53 7.29 0.35
CA GLN A 41 -0.87 7.71 0.35
C GLN A 41 -1.67 7.02 1.47
N ILE A 42 -1.46 5.72 1.69
CA ILE A 42 -2.09 4.99 2.80
C ILE A 42 -1.66 5.57 4.16
N GLN A 43 -0.38 5.93 4.33
CA GLN A 43 0.11 6.57 5.57
C GLN A 43 -0.52 7.94 5.81
N GLU A 44 -0.87 8.66 4.74
CA GLU A 44 -1.57 9.94 4.75
C GLU A 44 -3.10 9.78 4.93
N SER A 45 -3.58 8.56 5.21
CA SER A 45 -5.01 8.20 5.29
C SER A 45 -5.79 8.34 3.98
N ASP A 46 -5.09 8.41 2.85
CA ASP A 46 -5.68 8.40 1.51
C ASP A 46 -5.75 6.97 0.96
N PHE A 47 -6.88 6.31 1.23
CA PHE A 47 -7.13 4.94 0.79
C PHE A 47 -7.54 4.91 -0.69
N ILE A 48 -6.54 4.77 -1.57
CA ILE A 48 -6.75 4.65 -3.01
C ILE A 48 -7.15 3.24 -3.46
N GLY A 49 -7.82 3.17 -4.62
CA GLY A 49 -8.15 1.93 -5.32
C GLY A 49 -9.63 1.53 -5.26
N ASP A 50 -9.91 0.34 -5.81
CA ASP A 50 -11.27 -0.20 -5.86
C ASP A 50 -11.58 -0.96 -4.56
N ARG A 51 -12.66 -0.59 -3.87
CA ARG A 51 -13.16 -1.36 -2.74
C ARG A 51 -13.69 -2.71 -3.24
N VAL A 52 -13.17 -3.80 -2.71
CA VAL A 52 -13.66 -5.14 -3.03
C VAL A 52 -14.97 -5.37 -2.27
N PRO A 53 -16.11 -5.60 -2.95
CA PRO A 53 -17.36 -5.84 -2.26
C PRO A 53 -17.39 -7.24 -1.62
N LYS A 54 -18.27 -7.43 -0.63
CA LYS A 54 -18.54 -8.72 0.03
C LYS A 54 -17.38 -9.31 0.84
N THR A 55 -16.59 -8.47 1.50
CA THR A 55 -15.45 -8.88 2.35
C THR A 55 -15.78 -8.95 3.85
N GLY A 56 -17.06 -9.05 4.21
CA GLY A 56 -17.52 -9.11 5.60
C GLY A 56 -17.29 -7.78 6.33
N ASP A 57 -16.73 -7.86 7.54
CA ASP A 57 -16.47 -6.72 8.41
C ASP A 57 -15.21 -5.93 8.04
N TYR A 58 -14.43 -6.43 7.08
CA TYR A 58 -13.19 -5.80 6.64
C TYR A 58 -13.37 -5.00 5.36
N SER A 59 -12.81 -3.79 5.35
CA SER A 59 -12.68 -2.99 4.13
C SER A 59 -11.40 -3.36 3.41
N ILE A 60 -11.54 -4.05 2.27
CA ILE A 60 -10.42 -4.43 1.41
C ILE A 60 -10.40 -3.50 0.20
N PHE A 61 -9.24 -2.92 -0.07
CA PHE A 61 -8.99 -2.07 -1.23
C PHE A 61 -7.98 -2.73 -2.16
N LYS A 62 -8.21 -2.61 -3.47
CA LYS A 62 -7.32 -3.13 -4.51
C LYS A 62 -6.81 -1.98 -5.38
N VAL A 63 -5.49 -1.80 -5.40
CA VAL A 63 -4.81 -0.80 -6.22
C VAL A 63 -4.06 -1.48 -7.36
N ARG A 64 -4.12 -0.91 -8.56
CA ARG A 64 -3.21 -1.27 -9.66
C ARG A 64 -1.97 -0.38 -9.59
N VAL A 65 -0.81 -1.00 -9.43
CA VAL A 65 0.49 -0.33 -9.53
C VAL A 65 0.91 -0.37 -11.00
N VAL A 66 1.20 0.79 -11.56
CA VAL A 66 1.72 0.88 -12.94
C VAL A 66 3.21 0.51 -12.92
N ASN A 67 3.65 -0.28 -13.89
CA ASN A 67 5.05 -0.67 -14.11
C ASN A 67 5.57 -0.10 -15.43
#